data_AF-A0A7Y4T5Q3-F1
#
_entry.id   AF-A0A7Y4T5Q3-F1
#
_cell.length_a   1.000
_cell.length_b   1.000
_cell.length_c   1.000
_cell.angle_alpha   90.00
_cell.angle_beta   90.00
_cell.angle_gamma   90.00
#
_symmetry.space_group_name_H-M   'P 1'
#
loop_
_entity.id
_entity.type
_entity.pdbx_description
1 polymer ?
#
loop_
_entity_poly.entity_id
_entity_poly.type
_entity_poly.pdbx_seq_one_letter_code
_entity_poly.pdbx_strand_id
1 'polypeptide(L)'
;MTGLTWWVVVAVVAAALAALLWFGVLRAADRPINIVVRMPPPPVANPEGFNDTIAKGDFGEILTTAIMTTSGWVQIPSKVRGNHGIDGLFIRKGEKGTEVRIVESKVDQGKLAPGQMSDQWVDDNLVALEGLGMPSNDIAEIRAALARRSAWLRKEVWTYDLYRGRIEIYLLDRDGRQIGSTFREEAREPLVGALFSAIRAFDRENEYTR
;
A
#
# COMPACT_ATOMS: atom_id res chain seq x y z
N MET A 1 -36.37 46.46 49.21
CA MET A 1 -36.19 45.15 48.53
C MET A 1 -35.81 45.39 47.07
N THR A 2 -34.54 45.64 46.76
CA THR A 2 -34.05 45.85 45.37
C THR A 2 -32.64 45.28 45.12
N GLY A 3 -32.03 44.60 46.10
CA GLY A 3 -30.65 44.11 45.98
C GLY A 3 -30.50 42.72 45.37
N LEU A 4 -31.57 41.91 45.32
CA LEU A 4 -31.47 40.50 44.89
C LEU A 4 -31.44 40.32 43.37
N THR A 5 -32.00 41.26 42.61
CA THR A 5 -32.12 41.17 41.15
C THR A 5 -30.82 41.48 40.43
N TRP A 6 -29.96 42.33 41.00
CA TRP A 6 -28.70 42.72 40.38
C TRP A 6 -27.67 41.58 40.36
N TRP A 7 -27.55 40.82 41.45
CA TRP A 7 -26.60 39.70 41.53
C TRP A 7 -26.95 38.55 40.58
N VAL A 8 -28.23 38.31 40.31
CA VAL A 8 -28.68 37.31 39.34
C VAL A 8 -28.29 37.73 37.91
N VAL A 9 -28.46 39.02 37.57
CA VAL A 9 -28.05 39.53 36.25
C VAL A 9 -26.54 39.42 36.06
N VAL A 10 -25.74 39.78 37.07
CA VAL A 10 -24.28 39.66 37.01
C VAL A 10 -23.84 38.21 36.84
N ALA A 11 -24.46 37.27 37.57
CA ALA A 11 -24.13 35.85 37.47
C ALA A 11 -24.45 35.27 36.08
N VAL A 12 -25.59 35.64 35.49
CA VAL A 12 -25.98 35.19 34.14
C VAL A 12 -25.04 35.73 33.07
N VAL A 13 -24.65 37.01 33.16
CA VAL A 13 -23.71 37.61 32.21
C VAL A 13 -22.32 36.99 32.34
N ALA A 14 -21.83 36.75 33.56
CA ALA A 14 -20.56 36.09 33.80
C ALA A 14 -20.54 34.64 33.24
N ALA A 15 -21.61 33.89 33.44
CA ALA A 15 -21.75 32.53 32.90
C ALA A 15 -21.80 32.53 31.37
N ALA A 16 -22.52 33.49 30.75
CA ALA A 16 -22.56 33.63 29.29
C ALA A 16 -21.20 33.99 28.70
N LEU A 17 -20.43 34.87 29.34
CA LEU A 17 -19.08 35.23 28.92
C LEU A 17 -18.10 34.07 29.08
N ALA A 18 -18.18 33.33 30.20
CA ALA A 18 -17.37 32.13 30.41
C ALA A 18 -17.68 31.05 29.36
N ALA A 19 -18.95 30.85 29.01
CA ALA A 19 -19.35 29.93 27.95
C ALA A 19 -18.83 30.38 26.58
N LEU A 20 -18.93 31.67 26.24
CA LEU A 20 -18.41 32.20 24.97
C LEU A 20 -16.88 32.08 24.88
N LEU A 21 -16.16 32.31 25.97
CA LEU A 21 -14.71 32.09 26.04
C LEU A 21 -14.38 30.60 25.90
N TRP A 22 -15.11 29.72 26.58
CA TRP A 22 -14.93 28.27 26.49
C TRP A 22 -15.18 27.75 25.06
N PHE A 23 -16.28 28.16 24.42
CA PHE A 23 -16.59 27.82 23.03
C PHE A 23 -15.61 28.43 22.03
N GLY A 24 -15.09 29.64 22.29
CA GLY A 24 -14.06 30.27 21.47
C GLY A 24 -12.71 29.55 21.55
N VAL A 25 -12.31 29.12 22.75
CA VAL A 25 -11.07 28.35 22.98
C VAL A 25 -11.17 26.94 22.40
N LEU A 26 -12.30 26.25 22.55
CA LEU A 26 -12.52 24.94 21.93
C LEU A 26 -12.52 25.02 20.40
N ARG A 27 -13.11 26.07 19.79
CA ARG A 27 -13.03 26.30 18.35
C ARG A 27 -11.65 26.70 17.85
N ALA A 28 -10.79 27.24 18.71
CA ALA A 28 -9.39 27.52 18.37
C ALA A 28 -8.52 26.25 18.44
N ALA A 29 -8.87 25.30 19.31
CA ALA A 29 -8.17 24.01 19.46
C ALA A 29 -8.47 23.01 18.31
N ASP A 30 -9.62 23.14 17.64
CA ASP A 30 -10.01 22.32 16.48
C ASP A 30 -9.45 22.80 15.14
N ARG A 31 -8.58 23.83 15.13
CA ARG A 31 -7.84 24.16 13.91
C ARG A 31 -6.74 23.13 13.76
N PRO A 32 -6.77 22.24 12.74
CA PRO A 32 -5.64 21.36 12.49
C PRO A 32 -4.41 22.24 12.34
N ILE A 33 -3.43 22.05 13.22
CA ILE A 33 -2.12 22.65 13.03
C ILE A 33 -1.58 21.99 11.76
N ASN A 34 -1.77 22.66 10.62
CA ASN A 34 -1.10 22.32 9.38
C ASN A 34 0.37 22.68 9.57
N ILE A 35 1.11 21.80 10.25
CA ILE A 35 2.56 21.79 10.22
C ILE A 35 2.90 21.36 8.80
N VAL A 36 3.02 22.34 7.90
CA VAL A 36 3.63 22.11 6.59
C VAL A 36 5.11 21.94 6.86
N VAL A 37 5.51 20.73 7.23
CA VAL A 37 6.92 20.32 7.22
C VAL A 37 7.31 20.32 5.75
N ARG A 38 7.91 21.42 5.28
CA ARG A 38 8.61 21.45 4.00
C ARG A 38 9.88 20.63 4.20
N MET A 39 9.76 19.31 4.10
CA MET A 39 10.93 18.49 3.90
C MET A 39 11.55 18.96 2.57
N PRO A 40 12.87 19.22 2.52
CA PRO A 40 13.52 19.36 1.22
C PRO A 40 13.15 18.14 0.37
N PRO A 41 13.02 18.29 -0.96
CA PRO A 41 12.85 17.12 -1.81
C PRO A 41 13.93 16.12 -1.41
N PRO A 42 13.57 14.83 -1.21
CA PRO A 42 14.58 13.83 -0.89
C PRO A 42 15.70 13.97 -1.92
N PRO A 43 16.98 13.93 -1.51
CA PRO A 43 18.06 13.95 -2.48
C PRO A 43 17.72 12.90 -3.53
N VAL A 44 17.69 13.29 -4.81
CA VAL A 44 17.47 12.37 -5.92
C VAL A 44 18.54 11.31 -5.76
N ALA A 45 18.16 10.18 -5.20
CA ALA A 45 19.12 9.20 -4.78
C ALA A 45 19.64 8.63 -6.10
N ASN A 46 20.87 8.97 -6.45
CA ASN A 46 21.47 8.51 -7.69
C ASN A 46 21.46 6.98 -7.67
N PRO A 47 20.60 6.31 -8.46
CA PRO A 47 20.40 4.87 -8.35
C PRO A 47 21.52 4.07 -9.03
N GLU A 48 22.59 4.75 -9.48
CA GLU A 48 23.84 4.16 -9.99
C GLU A 48 24.46 3.11 -9.04
N GLY A 49 24.03 3.05 -7.77
CA GLY A 49 24.47 2.04 -6.79
C GLY A 49 23.67 0.72 -6.77
N PHE A 50 22.53 0.62 -7.47
CA PHE A 50 21.68 -0.58 -7.42
C PHE A 50 21.79 -1.36 -8.74
N ASN A 51 22.94 -1.99 -8.99
CA ASN A 51 23.17 -2.75 -10.24
C ASN A 51 22.71 -4.21 -10.17
N ASP A 52 22.34 -4.70 -8.98
CA ASP A 52 21.82 -6.05 -8.80
C ASP A 52 20.33 -6.10 -9.18
N THR A 53 20.02 -6.85 -10.23
CA THR A 53 18.66 -7.02 -10.75
C THR A 53 17.76 -7.80 -9.81
N ILE A 54 18.31 -8.71 -9.00
CA ILE A 54 17.55 -9.48 -8.00
C ILE A 54 17.12 -8.54 -6.88
N ALA A 55 18.07 -7.77 -6.33
CA ALA A 55 17.77 -6.79 -5.29
C ALA A 55 16.73 -5.76 -5.75
N LYS A 56 16.77 -5.32 -7.01
CA LYS A 56 15.73 -4.45 -7.59
C LYS A 56 14.35 -5.12 -7.58
N GLY A 57 14.28 -6.37 -8.01
CA GLY A 57 13.06 -7.17 -7.99
C GLY A 57 12.48 -7.24 -6.57
N ASP A 58 13.31 -7.65 -5.60
CA ASP A 58 12.93 -7.77 -4.20
C ASP A 58 12.45 -6.43 -3.63
N PHE A 59 13.11 -5.32 -3.98
CA PHE A 59 12.67 -3.98 -3.61
C PHE A 59 11.27 -3.66 -4.16
N GLY A 60 11.00 -3.98 -5.42
CA GLY A 60 9.68 -3.83 -6.04
C GLY A 60 8.59 -4.60 -5.29
N GLU A 61 8.88 -5.86 -4.91
CA GLU A 61 7.95 -6.70 -4.14
C GLU A 61 7.67 -6.12 -2.73
N ILE A 62 8.72 -5.65 -2.04
CA ILE A 62 8.60 -5.00 -0.73
C ILE A 62 7.78 -3.71 -0.83
N LEU A 63 8.02 -2.90 -1.86
CA LEU A 63 7.28 -1.67 -2.09
C LEU A 63 5.80 -1.94 -2.39
N THR A 64 5.49 -2.94 -3.23
CA THR A 64 4.12 -3.41 -3.46
C THR A 64 3.44 -3.77 -2.15
N THR A 65 4.12 -4.58 -1.33
CA THR A 65 3.61 -5.04 -0.04
C THR A 65 3.32 -3.87 0.90
N ALA A 66 4.22 -2.90 0.99
CA ALA A 66 4.04 -1.71 1.83
C ALA A 66 2.84 -0.86 1.38
N ILE A 67 2.68 -0.62 0.06
CA ILE A 67 1.56 0.16 -0.49
C ILE A 67 0.23 -0.56 -0.24
N MET A 68 0.18 -1.87 -0.48
CA MET A 68 -1.01 -2.68 -0.26
C MET A 68 -1.39 -2.71 1.24
N THR A 69 -0.42 -2.96 2.11
CA THR A 69 -0.66 -3.04 3.56
C THR A 69 -1.14 -1.70 4.14
N THR A 70 -0.52 -0.59 3.74
CA THR A 70 -0.98 0.76 4.15
C THR A 70 -2.36 1.13 3.61
N SER A 71 -2.79 0.48 2.52
CA SER A 71 -4.13 0.59 1.95
C SER A 71 -5.15 -0.39 2.55
N GLY A 72 -4.80 -1.06 3.66
CA GLY A 72 -5.68 -1.95 4.42
C GLY A 72 -5.80 -3.36 3.84
N TRP A 73 -4.86 -3.80 3.02
CA TRP A 73 -4.79 -5.17 2.53
C TRP A 73 -3.93 -6.04 3.45
N VAL A 74 -4.23 -7.34 3.49
CA VAL A 74 -3.44 -8.34 4.20
C VAL A 74 -2.78 -9.25 3.16
N GLN A 75 -1.45 -9.36 3.19
CA GLN A 75 -0.74 -10.33 2.37
C GLN A 75 -0.91 -11.73 2.96
N ILE A 76 -1.18 -12.70 2.09
CA ILE A 76 -1.18 -14.13 2.42
C ILE A 76 -0.01 -14.80 1.70
N PRO A 77 0.43 -16.00 2.13
CA PRO A 77 1.53 -16.71 1.47
C PRO A 77 1.30 -16.85 -0.03
N SER A 78 2.31 -16.46 -0.82
CA SER A 78 2.21 -16.40 -2.30
C SER A 78 3.42 -17.00 -3.02
N LYS A 79 4.52 -17.27 -2.31
CA LYS A 79 5.75 -17.87 -2.84
C LYS A 79 5.89 -19.32 -2.39
N VAL A 80 6.27 -20.18 -3.32
CA VAL A 80 6.48 -21.63 -3.08
C VAL A 80 7.90 -21.86 -2.53
N ARG A 81 8.91 -21.19 -3.09
CA ARG A 81 10.31 -21.27 -2.64
C ARG A 81 11.14 -20.12 -3.21
N GLY A 82 11.78 -19.33 -2.34
CA GLY A 82 12.54 -18.16 -2.78
C GLY A 82 11.69 -17.24 -3.67
N ASN A 83 12.23 -16.82 -4.81
CA ASN A 83 11.52 -15.93 -5.74
C ASN A 83 10.53 -16.67 -6.67
N HIS A 84 10.34 -17.98 -6.50
CA HIS A 84 9.36 -18.75 -7.26
C HIS A 84 7.96 -18.66 -6.64
N GLY A 85 7.00 -18.18 -7.42
CA GLY A 85 5.60 -18.09 -7.04
C GLY A 85 4.96 -16.83 -7.59
N ILE A 86 3.93 -16.37 -6.89
CA ILE A 86 3.26 -15.09 -7.11
C ILE A 86 3.93 -14.06 -6.20
N ASP A 87 4.34 -12.91 -6.74
CA ASP A 87 4.99 -11.86 -5.95
C ASP A 87 4.16 -11.39 -4.77
N GLY A 88 2.86 -11.14 -5.00
CA GLY A 88 1.94 -10.78 -3.94
C GLY A 88 0.54 -11.35 -4.13
N LEU A 89 0.04 -11.99 -3.08
CA LEU A 89 -1.36 -12.38 -2.96
C LEU A 89 -1.96 -11.65 -1.77
N PHE A 90 -2.91 -10.76 -2.04
CA PHE A 90 -3.48 -9.87 -1.04
C PHE A 90 -4.97 -10.06 -0.92
N ILE A 91 -5.47 -10.11 0.32
CA ILE A 91 -6.88 -10.18 0.65
C ILE A 91 -7.28 -8.95 1.45
N ARG A 92 -8.46 -8.40 1.15
CA ARG A 92 -9.11 -7.41 2.00
C ARG A 92 -10.54 -7.83 2.26
N LYS A 93 -10.87 -8.05 3.53
CA LYS A 93 -12.24 -8.35 3.98
C LYS A 93 -12.89 -7.04 4.41
N GLY A 94 -14.00 -6.67 3.79
CA GLY A 94 -14.77 -5.49 4.14
C GLY A 94 -16.27 -5.78 4.22
N GLU A 95 -17.07 -4.77 4.57
CA GLU A 95 -18.53 -4.89 4.65
C GLU A 95 -19.17 -5.32 3.33
N LYS A 96 -18.52 -5.01 2.20
CA LYS A 96 -18.95 -5.38 0.84
C LYS A 96 -18.49 -6.78 0.40
N GLY A 97 -17.84 -7.53 1.30
CA GLY A 97 -17.29 -8.85 1.03
C GLY A 97 -15.76 -8.89 0.94
N THR A 98 -15.25 -10.01 0.47
CA THR A 98 -13.82 -10.26 0.27
C THR A 98 -13.38 -9.75 -1.10
N GLU A 99 -12.29 -9.00 -1.14
CA GLU A 99 -11.57 -8.68 -2.37
C GLU A 99 -10.20 -9.37 -2.38
N VAL A 100 -9.75 -9.77 -3.56
CA VAL A 100 -8.44 -10.40 -3.77
C VAL A 100 -7.68 -9.68 -4.88
N ARG A 101 -6.38 -9.48 -4.65
CA ARG A 101 -5.43 -8.98 -5.64
C ARG A 101 -4.27 -9.95 -5.76
N ILE A 102 -4.02 -10.37 -6.99
CA ILE A 102 -2.88 -11.19 -7.38
C ILE A 102 -1.96 -10.25 -8.15
N VAL A 103 -0.81 -9.93 -7.57
CA VAL A 103 0.08 -8.89 -8.07
C VAL A 103 1.41 -9.51 -8.45
N GLU A 104 1.88 -9.15 -9.64
CA GLU A 104 3.27 -9.34 -10.07
C GLU A 104 3.95 -7.97 -10.13
N SER A 105 5.16 -7.87 -9.60
CA SER A 105 5.96 -6.64 -9.59
C SER A 105 7.05 -6.71 -10.66
N LYS A 106 7.20 -5.67 -11.45
CA LYS A 106 8.29 -5.53 -12.43
C LYS A 106 9.00 -4.21 -12.24
N VAL A 107 10.32 -4.24 -12.31
CA VAL A 107 11.14 -3.05 -12.06
C VAL A 107 11.94 -2.70 -13.31
N ASP A 108 11.98 -1.41 -13.62
CA ASP A 108 12.63 -0.79 -14.78
C ASP A 108 12.18 -1.39 -16.12
N GLN A 109 12.94 -2.35 -16.66
CA GLN A 109 12.66 -3.02 -17.93
C GLN A 109 12.13 -4.45 -17.78
N GLY A 110 11.85 -4.88 -16.54
CA GLY A 110 11.25 -6.18 -16.26
C GLY A 110 9.93 -6.35 -17.01
N LYS A 111 9.73 -7.52 -17.62
CA LYS A 111 8.49 -7.88 -18.33
C LYS A 111 7.98 -9.22 -17.81
N LEU A 112 6.68 -9.44 -17.96
CA LEU A 112 6.12 -10.77 -17.77
C LEU A 112 6.73 -11.75 -18.78
N ALA A 113 7.03 -12.96 -18.33
CA ALA A 113 7.30 -14.06 -19.23
C ALA A 113 6.01 -14.47 -19.97
N PRO A 114 6.09 -15.05 -21.19
CA PRO A 114 4.92 -15.55 -21.89
C PRO A 114 4.12 -16.54 -21.02
N GLY A 115 2.81 -16.31 -20.90
CA GLY A 115 1.90 -17.15 -20.10
C GLY A 115 1.94 -16.88 -18.59
N GLN A 116 2.87 -16.06 -18.11
CA GLN A 116 2.91 -15.64 -16.71
C GLN A 116 1.65 -14.83 -16.38
N MET A 117 1.11 -15.01 -15.17
CA MET A 117 -0.14 -14.40 -14.72
C MET A 117 -1.39 -14.78 -15.53
N SER A 118 -1.34 -15.79 -16.40
CA SER A 118 -2.55 -16.44 -16.93
C SER A 118 -3.32 -17.15 -15.81
N ASP A 119 -4.62 -17.40 -16.01
CA ASP A 119 -5.43 -18.11 -15.02
C ASP A 119 -4.85 -19.49 -14.70
N GLN A 120 -4.39 -20.21 -15.72
CA GLN A 120 -3.73 -21.51 -15.53
C GLN A 120 -2.45 -21.38 -14.70
N TRP A 121 -1.59 -20.41 -15.03
CA TRP A 121 -0.35 -20.19 -14.29
C TRP A 121 -0.60 -19.83 -12.83
N VAL A 122 -1.62 -19.01 -12.56
CA VAL A 122 -2.03 -18.68 -11.19
C VAL A 122 -2.56 -19.91 -10.47
N ASP A 123 -3.43 -20.70 -11.11
CA ASP A 123 -3.99 -21.92 -10.53
C ASP A 123 -2.90 -22.92 -10.12
N ASP A 124 -1.91 -23.14 -11.00
CA ASP A 124 -0.78 -24.04 -10.74
C ASP A 124 0.03 -23.60 -9.52
N ASN A 125 0.27 -22.29 -9.38
CA ASN A 125 0.96 -21.73 -8.21
C ASN A 125 0.13 -21.86 -6.93
N LEU A 126 -1.19 -21.66 -7.00
CA LEU A 126 -2.08 -21.84 -5.84
C LEU A 126 -2.11 -23.30 -5.39
N VAL A 127 -2.16 -24.26 -6.31
CA VAL A 127 -2.07 -25.70 -5.99
C VAL A 127 -0.73 -26.04 -5.32
N ALA A 128 0.37 -25.46 -5.79
CA ALA A 128 1.67 -25.64 -5.17
C ALA A 128 1.71 -25.09 -3.72
N LEU A 129 1.06 -23.95 -3.46
CA LEU A 129 0.94 -23.37 -2.12
C LEU A 129 0.08 -24.22 -1.18
N GLU A 130 -0.98 -24.86 -1.70
CA GLU A 130 -1.80 -25.80 -0.92
C GLU A 130 -0.94 -26.96 -0.40
N GLY A 131 -0.06 -27.51 -1.25
CA GLY A 131 0.88 -28.55 -0.87
C GLY A 131 1.89 -28.15 0.22
N LEU A 132 2.05 -26.84 0.47
CA LEU A 132 2.93 -26.28 1.50
C LEU A 132 2.21 -25.90 2.81
N GLY A 133 0.92 -26.25 2.94
CA GLY A 133 0.17 -26.08 4.19
C GLY A 133 -0.58 -24.76 4.31
N MET A 134 -0.75 -24.02 3.21
CA MET A 134 -1.69 -22.90 3.18
C MET A 134 -3.14 -23.42 3.36
N PRO A 135 -4.03 -22.70 4.07
CA PRO A 135 -5.39 -23.17 4.29
C PRO A 135 -6.14 -23.44 2.97
N SER A 136 -6.53 -24.71 2.76
CA SER A 136 -7.22 -25.16 1.54
C SER A 136 -8.49 -24.37 1.22
N ASN A 137 -9.18 -23.84 2.24
CA ASN A 137 -10.42 -23.09 2.04
C ASN A 137 -10.19 -21.76 1.31
N ASP A 138 -9.16 -21.00 1.70
CA ASP A 138 -8.82 -19.72 1.06
C ASP A 138 -8.36 -19.96 -0.38
N ILE A 139 -7.54 -20.99 -0.60
CA ILE A 139 -7.10 -21.38 -1.95
C ILE A 139 -8.29 -21.79 -2.82
N ALA A 140 -9.15 -22.67 -2.32
CA ALA A 140 -10.32 -23.14 -3.06
C ALA A 140 -11.25 -21.97 -3.44
N GLU A 141 -11.44 -21.00 -2.54
CA GLU A 141 -12.23 -19.80 -2.81
C GLU A 141 -11.60 -18.94 -3.92
N ILE A 142 -10.29 -18.69 -3.86
CA ILE A 142 -9.56 -17.92 -4.88
C ILE A 142 -9.60 -18.62 -6.24
N ARG A 143 -9.37 -19.95 -6.28
CA ARG A 143 -9.45 -20.74 -7.52
C ARG A 143 -10.85 -20.73 -8.12
N ALA A 144 -11.89 -20.89 -7.30
CA ALA A 144 -13.26 -20.79 -7.74
C ALA A 144 -13.58 -19.38 -8.28
N ALA A 145 -13.05 -18.33 -7.65
CA ALA A 145 -13.22 -16.97 -8.09
C ALA A 145 -12.54 -16.68 -9.44
N LEU A 146 -11.35 -17.23 -9.64
CA LEU A 146 -10.59 -17.18 -10.89
C LEU A 146 -11.39 -17.84 -12.02
N ALA A 147 -11.84 -19.09 -11.81
CA ALA A 147 -12.64 -19.84 -12.79
C ALA A 147 -13.95 -19.13 -13.16
N ARG A 148 -14.62 -18.48 -12.19
CA ARG A 148 -15.87 -17.74 -12.38
C ARG A 148 -15.68 -16.32 -12.89
N ARG A 149 -14.44 -15.83 -12.99
CA ARG A 149 -14.10 -14.43 -13.33
C ARG A 149 -14.79 -13.43 -12.40
N SER A 150 -14.71 -13.71 -11.11
CA SER A 150 -15.39 -12.92 -10.11
C SER A 150 -14.82 -11.50 -10.05
N ALA A 151 -15.68 -10.49 -10.08
CA ALA A 151 -15.26 -9.08 -10.12
C ALA A 151 -14.45 -8.62 -8.89
N TRP A 152 -14.51 -9.37 -7.79
CA TRP A 152 -13.78 -9.10 -6.55
C TRP A 152 -12.35 -9.64 -6.56
N LEU A 153 -11.98 -10.50 -7.53
CA LEU A 153 -10.62 -10.96 -7.77
C LEU A 153 -10.04 -10.20 -8.97
N ARG A 154 -8.83 -9.65 -8.84
CA ARG A 154 -8.11 -9.05 -9.96
C ARG A 154 -6.66 -9.51 -10.01
N LYS A 155 -6.14 -9.59 -11.23
CA LYS A 155 -4.74 -9.85 -11.52
C LYS A 155 -4.12 -8.56 -12.05
N GLU A 156 -2.98 -8.19 -11.49
CA GLU A 156 -2.33 -6.92 -11.75
C GLU A 156 -0.83 -7.09 -11.97
N VAL A 157 -0.27 -6.30 -12.88
CA VAL A 157 1.19 -6.06 -12.96
C VAL A 157 1.48 -4.66 -12.52
N TRP A 158 2.36 -4.52 -11.54
CA TRP A 158 2.84 -3.25 -11.02
C TRP A 158 4.25 -3.01 -11.57
N THR A 159 4.38 -2.06 -12.47
CA THR A 159 5.66 -1.69 -13.09
C THR A 159 6.22 -0.46 -12.39
N TYR A 160 7.44 -0.58 -11.89
CA TYR A 160 8.17 0.45 -11.17
C TYR A 160 9.27 1.05 -12.04
N ASP A 161 9.27 2.38 -12.20
CA ASP A 161 10.43 3.14 -12.66
C ASP A 161 11.07 3.77 -11.43
N LEU A 162 12.10 3.11 -10.88
CA LEU A 162 12.71 3.55 -9.62
C LEU A 162 13.48 4.85 -9.76
N TYR A 163 14.02 5.11 -10.95
CA TYR A 163 14.73 6.36 -11.25
C TYR A 163 13.77 7.55 -11.19
N ARG A 164 12.55 7.40 -11.74
CA ARG A 164 11.53 8.44 -11.75
C ARG A 164 10.54 8.38 -10.58
N GLY A 165 10.65 7.38 -9.72
CA GLY A 165 9.71 7.16 -8.61
C GLY A 165 8.27 6.88 -9.06
N ARG A 166 8.08 6.26 -10.23
CA ARG A 166 6.75 6.05 -10.85
C ARG A 166 6.29 4.60 -10.70
N ILE A 167 4.98 4.41 -10.49
CA ILE A 167 4.32 3.11 -10.51
C ILE A 167 3.20 3.12 -11.55
N GLU A 168 3.17 2.10 -12.39
CA GLU A 168 2.09 1.85 -13.35
C GLU A 168 1.42 0.52 -13.05
N ILE A 169 0.10 0.50 -12.95
CA ILE A 169 -0.66 -0.70 -12.63
C ILE A 169 -1.47 -1.12 -13.86
N TYR A 170 -1.20 -2.33 -14.34
CA TYR A 170 -1.87 -2.93 -15.49
C TYR A 170 -2.80 -4.04 -15.03
N LEU A 171 -4.06 -4.02 -15.49
CA LEU A 171 -5.01 -5.10 -15.27
C LEU A 171 -4.79 -6.20 -16.30
N LEU A 172 -4.82 -7.45 -15.86
CA LEU A 172 -4.60 -8.61 -16.71
C LEU A 172 -5.88 -9.42 -16.93
N ASP A 173 -6.04 -9.94 -18.15
CA ASP A 173 -7.09 -10.91 -18.49
C ASP A 173 -6.70 -12.35 -18.12
N ARG A 174 -7.56 -13.30 -18.50
CA ARG A 174 -7.37 -14.73 -18.29
C ARG A 174 -6.07 -15.29 -18.88
N ASP A 175 -5.59 -14.69 -19.97
CA ASP A 175 -4.43 -15.16 -20.71
C ASP A 175 -3.14 -14.45 -20.22
N GLY A 176 -3.25 -13.62 -19.17
CA GLY A 176 -2.14 -12.84 -18.63
C GLY A 176 -1.83 -11.60 -19.46
N ARG A 177 -2.73 -11.18 -20.36
CA ARG A 177 -2.54 -10.04 -21.25
C ARG A 177 -3.09 -8.78 -20.63
N GLN A 178 -2.42 -7.66 -20.86
CA GLN A 178 -2.85 -6.36 -20.38
C GLN A 178 -4.13 -5.94 -21.13
N ILE A 179 -5.20 -5.67 -20.37
CA ILE A 179 -6.50 -5.21 -20.91
C ILE A 179 -6.86 -3.78 -20.51
N GLY A 180 -6.05 -3.19 -19.64
CA GLY A 180 -6.20 -1.81 -19.22
C GLY A 180 -5.06 -1.41 -18.30
N SER A 181 -4.91 -0.11 -18.11
CA SER A 181 -4.00 0.45 -17.13
C SER A 181 -4.76 1.44 -16.26
N THR A 182 -4.43 1.44 -14.97
CA THR A 182 -4.74 2.57 -14.10
C THR A 182 -3.39 3.18 -13.73
N PHE A 183 -3.19 4.43 -14.12
CA PHE A 183 -2.08 5.19 -13.63
C PHE A 183 -2.39 5.63 -12.20
N ARG A 184 -1.54 5.23 -11.26
CA ARG A 184 -1.57 5.77 -9.90
C ARG A 184 -0.27 6.52 -9.67
N GLU A 185 -0.34 7.84 -9.72
CA GLU A 185 0.69 8.73 -9.18
C GLU A 185 0.64 8.74 -7.64
N GLU A 186 0.50 7.57 -7.02
CA GLU A 186 0.28 7.43 -5.56
C GLU A 186 1.53 7.03 -4.79
N ALA A 187 2.61 6.68 -5.48
CA ALA A 187 3.94 6.79 -4.90
C ALA A 187 4.24 8.29 -4.77
N ARG A 188 3.78 8.89 -3.66
CA ARG A 188 4.32 10.17 -3.19
C ARG A 188 5.84 10.01 -3.29
N GLU A 189 6.51 10.78 -4.15
CA GLU A 189 7.98 10.81 -4.24
C GLU A 189 8.65 10.75 -2.85
N PRO A 190 8.08 11.36 -1.78
CA PRO A 190 8.55 11.17 -0.41
C PRO A 190 8.54 9.74 0.13
N LEU A 191 7.54 8.90 -0.15
CA LEU A 191 7.45 7.52 0.36
C LEU A 191 8.47 6.62 -0.33
N VAL A 192 8.56 6.69 -1.66
CA VAL A 192 9.56 5.92 -2.41
C VAL A 192 10.97 6.42 -2.06
N GLY A 193 11.15 7.73 -1.98
CA GLY A 193 12.41 8.34 -1.52
C GLY A 193 12.77 7.96 -0.08
N ALA A 194 11.80 7.92 0.85
CA ALA A 194 12.03 7.54 2.24
C ALA A 194 12.31 6.05 2.38
N LEU A 195 11.59 5.17 1.67
CA LEU A 195 11.81 3.73 1.70
C LEU A 195 13.18 3.37 1.10
N PHE A 196 13.53 4.00 -0.03
CA PHE A 196 14.85 3.86 -0.63
C PHE A 196 15.96 4.36 0.30
N SER A 197 15.77 5.52 0.94
CA SER A 197 16.74 6.07 1.90
C SER A 197 16.89 5.19 3.15
N ALA A 198 15.79 4.61 3.65
CA ALA A 198 15.81 3.68 4.78
C ALA A 198 16.59 2.41 4.42
N ILE A 199 16.34 1.82 3.25
CA ILE A 199 17.04 0.62 2.79
C ILE A 199 18.54 0.91 2.58
N ARG A 200 18.92 2.04 1.98
CA ARG A 200 20.35 2.45 1.90
C ARG A 200 20.99 2.73 3.26
N ALA A 201 20.21 3.12 4.27
CA ALA A 201 20.74 3.30 5.63
C ALA A 201 21.03 1.94 6.27
N PHE A 202 20.13 0.96 6.11
CA PHE A 202 20.37 -0.43 6.53
C PHE A 202 21.53 -1.09 5.78
N ASP A 203 21.69 -0.82 4.48
CA ASP A 203 22.78 -1.36 3.66
C ASP A 203 24.15 -0.79 4.05
N ARG A 204 24.22 0.45 4.53
CA ARG A 204 25.47 1.05 5.04
C ARG A 204 25.95 0.48 6.38
N GLU A 205 25.09 -0.16 7.15
CA GLU A 205 25.50 -0.88 8.37
C GLU A 205 25.94 -2.32 8.08
N ASN A 206 25.64 -2.85 6.90
CA ASN A 206 26.14 -4.14 6.43
C ASN A 206 27.40 -3.92 5.60
N GLU A 207 28.53 -3.65 6.26
CA GLU A 207 29.82 -4.05 5.70
C GLU A 207 29.80 -5.57 5.53
N TYR A 208 29.44 -6.05 4.34
CA TYR A 208 29.71 -7.43 3.94
C TYR A 208 31.23 -7.55 3.78
N THR A 209 31.89 -7.75 4.92
CA THR A 209 33.26 -8.19 4.99
C THR A 209 33.39 -9.48 4.19
N ARG A 210 34.12 -9.39 3.08
CA ARG A 210 34.90 -10.49 2.52
C ARG A 210 36.35 -10.05 2.45
#